data_AF-A0AAF0I7L0-F1
#
_entry.id   AF-A0AAF0I7L0-F1
#
_cell.length_a   1.000
_cell.length_b   1.000
_cell.length_c   1.000
_cell.angle_alpha   90.00
_cell.angle_beta   90.00
_cell.angle_gamma   90.00
#
_symmetry.space_group_name_H-M   'P 1'
#
loop_
_entity.id
_entity.type
_entity.pdbx_description
1 polymer ?
#
loop_
_entity_poly.entity_id
_entity_poly.type
_entity_poly.pdbx_seq_one_letter_code
_entity_poly.pdbx_strand_id
1 'polypeptide(L)'
;MKETTLAFSNELSIGVLNCDTLELTRINHVKQDHWIFKTFQVPFDWYWQEDILIIASQRVVPRPNWHRKIYLEEQEIECYGKYLFFFQYHTINNQALLVTSLNLQRFEKIKSQLWYG
;
A
#
# COMPACT_ATOMS: atom_id res chain seq x y z
N MET A 1 -19.10 10.75 0.10
CA MET A 1 -18.52 9.71 0.97
C MET A 1 -18.11 10.39 2.27
N LYS A 2 -18.31 9.76 3.43
CA LYS A 2 -17.78 10.31 4.69
C LYS A 2 -16.25 10.29 4.59
N GLU A 3 -15.60 11.37 5.02
CA GLU A 3 -14.14 11.40 5.16
C GLU A 3 -13.71 10.28 6.12
N THR A 4 -13.01 9.27 5.60
CA THR A 4 -12.45 8.19 6.42
C THR A 4 -11.07 8.61 6.89
N THR A 5 -10.87 8.63 8.19
CA THR A 5 -9.58 8.96 8.80
C THR A 5 -8.69 7.71 8.85
N LEU A 6 -7.47 7.80 8.35
CA LEU A 6 -6.43 6.77 8.51
C LEU A 6 -5.51 7.16 9.67
N ALA A 7 -5.50 6.38 10.74
CA ALA A 7 -4.58 6.54 11.85
C ALA A 7 -3.46 5.50 11.75
N PHE A 8 -2.21 5.93 11.59
CA PHE A 8 -1.07 5.02 11.50
C PHE A 8 -0.46 4.74 12.87
N SER A 9 -0.22 3.46 13.17
CA SER A 9 0.51 3.06 14.38
C SER A 9 1.93 3.64 14.38
N ASN A 10 2.50 3.85 15.57
CA ASN A 10 3.79 4.53 15.73
C ASN A 10 4.97 3.80 15.06
N GLU A 11 4.87 2.47 14.91
CA GLU A 11 5.88 1.64 14.28
C GLU A 11 5.22 0.51 13.49
N LEU A 12 5.60 0.36 12.22
CA LEU A 12 4.95 -0.52 11.25
C LEU A 12 5.93 -1.48 10.56
N SER A 13 5.44 -2.67 10.23
CA SER A 13 5.95 -3.45 9.09
C SER A 13 5.10 -3.15 7.86
N ILE A 14 5.71 -2.83 6.73
CA ILE A 14 5.02 -2.41 5.50
C ILE A 14 5.50 -3.29 4.34
N GLY A 15 4.57 -3.78 3.52
CA GLY A 15 4.90 -4.37 2.22
C GLY A 15 5.10 -3.26 1.20
N VAL A 16 6.17 -3.32 0.40
CA VAL A 16 6.50 -2.30 -0.60
C VAL A 16 6.77 -3.00 -1.92
N LEU A 17 5.88 -2.77 -2.89
CA LEU A 17 6.10 -3.19 -4.27
C LEU A 17 6.72 -2.03 -5.05
N ASN A 18 7.90 -2.27 -5.62
CA ASN A 18 8.49 -1.35 -6.58
C ASN A 18 7.88 -1.62 -7.96
N CYS A 19 7.11 -0.68 -8.50
CA CYS A 19 6.42 -0.85 -9.78
C CYS A 19 7.36 -0.88 -10.99
N ASP A 20 8.60 -0.39 -10.84
CA ASP A 20 9.60 -0.46 -11.90
C ASP A 20 10.18 -1.88 -12.04
N THR A 21 10.55 -2.47 -10.90
CA THR A 21 11.22 -3.79 -10.85
C THR A 21 10.27 -4.95 -10.61
N LEU A 22 9.04 -4.66 -10.19
CA LEU A 22 8.02 -5.62 -9.74
C LEU A 22 8.47 -6.46 -8.53
N GLU A 23 9.43 -5.94 -7.77
CA GLU A 23 9.94 -6.57 -6.56
C GLU A 23 9.11 -6.16 -5.35
N LEU A 24 8.56 -7.15 -4.64
CA LEU A 24 7.87 -6.97 -3.37
C LEU A 24 8.82 -7.21 -2.21
N THR A 25 8.97 -6.21 -1.34
CA THR A 25 9.83 -6.26 -0.15
C THR A 25 9.01 -5.96 1.11
N ARG A 26 9.40 -6.51 2.27
CA ARG A 26 8.83 -6.15 3.57
C ARG A 26 9.83 -5.30 4.34
N ILE A 27 9.44 -4.07 4.67
CA ILE A 27 10.25 -3.15 5.47
C ILE A 27 9.70 -3.15 6.89
N ASN A 28 10.56 -3.41 7.88
CA ASN A 28 10.19 -3.48 9.29
C ASN A 28 10.61 -2.20 10.05
N HIS A 29 10.00 -1.97 11.22
CA HIS A 29 10.33 -0.87 12.12
C HIS A 29 10.19 0.52 11.48
N VAL A 30 9.20 0.68 10.59
CA VAL A 30 8.93 1.94 9.91
C VAL A 30 8.23 2.89 10.87
N LYS A 31 8.91 4.00 11.20
CA LYS A 31 8.41 5.08 12.06
C LYS A 31 7.86 6.23 11.23
N GLN A 32 7.13 7.15 11.86
CA GLN A 32 6.41 8.24 11.19
C GLN A 32 7.30 9.20 10.37
N ASP A 33 8.58 9.33 10.72
CA ASP A 33 9.56 10.17 10.01
C ASP A 33 10.17 9.50 8.77
N HIS A 34 9.86 8.21 8.55
CA HIS A 34 10.37 7.44 7.44
C HIS A 34 9.91 7.99 6.09
N TRP A 35 10.77 7.85 5.07
CA TRP A 35 10.56 8.45 3.74
C TRP A 35 9.27 8.02 3.05
N ILE A 36 8.74 6.83 3.38
CA ILE A 36 7.47 6.30 2.85
C ILE A 36 6.33 7.29 3.11
N PHE A 37 6.24 7.85 4.31
CA PHE A 37 5.17 8.79 4.66
C PHE A 37 5.30 10.11 3.91
N LYS A 38 6.52 10.50 3.51
CA LYS A 38 6.75 11.68 2.65
C LYS A 38 6.24 11.47 1.22
N THR A 39 5.96 10.22 0.83
CA THR A 39 5.39 9.91 -0.48
C THR A 39 3.88 10.06 -0.51
N PHE A 40 3.21 10.18 0.64
CA PHE A 40 1.78 10.38 0.76
C PHE A 40 1.44 11.87 0.74
N GLN A 41 0.78 12.33 -0.31
CA GLN A 41 0.21 13.66 -0.45
C GLN A 41 -1.31 13.56 -0.35
N VAL A 42 -1.91 14.25 0.61
CA VAL A 42 -3.38 14.31 0.78
C VAL A 42 -3.97 15.35 -0.18
N PRO A 43 -5.09 15.07 -0.87
CA PRO A 43 -5.85 13.81 -0.85
C PRO A 43 -5.18 12.71 -1.67
N PHE A 44 -5.35 11.45 -1.23
CA PHE A 44 -4.91 10.28 -1.98
C PHE A 44 -5.94 9.17 -1.96
N ASP A 45 -5.97 8.41 -3.05
CA ASP A 45 -6.78 7.21 -3.13
C ASP A 45 -6.11 6.04 -2.41
N TRP A 46 -6.94 5.16 -1.88
CA TRP A 46 -6.52 3.90 -1.29
C TRP A 46 -7.48 2.79 -1.72
N TYR A 47 -6.95 1.58 -1.75
CA TYR A 47 -7.67 0.37 -2.05
C TYR A 47 -7.65 -0.55 -0.83
N TRP A 48 -8.58 -1.48 -0.75
CA TRP A 48 -8.58 -2.48 0.31
C TRP A 48 -8.98 -3.84 -0.24
N GLN A 49 -8.36 -4.88 0.31
CA GLN A 49 -8.73 -6.27 0.09
C GLN A 49 -8.65 -6.99 1.44
N GLU A 50 -9.78 -7.52 1.90
CA GLU A 50 -9.91 -8.06 3.27
C GLU A 50 -9.43 -7.02 4.32
N ASP A 51 -8.42 -7.37 5.11
CA ASP A 51 -7.78 -6.55 6.15
C ASP A 51 -6.50 -5.86 5.64
N ILE A 52 -6.26 -5.84 4.33
CA ILE A 52 -5.08 -5.21 3.70
C ILE A 52 -5.48 -3.86 3.14
N LEU A 53 -4.79 -2.81 3.57
CA LEU A 53 -4.89 -1.46 3.02
C LEU A 53 -3.75 -1.26 2.04
N ILE A 54 -4.08 -0.76 0.85
CA ILE A 54 -3.15 -0.53 -0.25
C ILE A 54 -3.16 0.95 -0.58
N ILE A 55 -1.98 1.57 -0.56
CA ILE A 55 -1.80 2.98 -0.91
C ILE A 55 -0.79 3.06 -2.05
N ALA A 56 -1.17 3.71 -3.15
CA ALA A 56 -0.25 4.02 -4.23
C ALA A 56 0.52 5.31 -3.90
N SER A 57 1.82 5.34 -4.17
CA SER A 57 2.57 6.59 -4.14
C SER A 57 2.02 7.57 -5.18
N GLN A 58 1.78 8.84 -4.80
CA GLN A 58 1.15 9.81 -5.71
C GLN A 58 2.16 10.57 -6.58
N ARG A 59 3.46 10.45 -6.30
CA ARG A 59 4.49 11.12 -7.09
C ARG A 59 4.61 10.49 -8.47
N VAL A 60 3.99 11.13 -9.47
CA VAL A 60 4.11 10.73 -10.88
C VAL A 60 5.58 10.76 -11.27
N VAL A 61 6.06 9.62 -11.75
CA VAL A 61 7.42 9.47 -12.27
C VAL A 61 7.37 8.76 -13.62
N PRO A 62 8.24 9.11 -14.57
CA PRO A 62 8.42 8.31 -15.79
C PRO A 62 8.90 6.92 -15.38
N ARG A 63 8.19 5.87 -15.84
CA ARG A 63 8.49 4.49 -15.47
C ARG A 63 8.57 3.61 -16.71
N PRO A 64 9.56 2.69 -16.81
CA PRO A 64 9.69 1.79 -17.95
C PRO A 64 8.43 0.96 -18.21
N ASN A 65 7.72 0.59 -17.13
CA ASN A 65 6.56 -0.28 -17.14
C ASN A 65 5.24 0.47 -16.89
N TRP A 66 5.14 1.75 -17.29
CA TRP A 66 3.94 2.57 -17.02
C TRP A 66 2.63 1.99 -17.59
N HIS A 67 2.73 1.17 -18.64
CA HIS A 67 1.61 0.49 -19.28
C HIS A 67 1.22 -0.82 -18.60
N ARG A 68 2.08 -1.37 -17.73
CA ARG A 68 1.80 -2.63 -17.03
C ARG A 68 0.77 -2.39 -15.96
N LYS A 69 -0.20 -3.29 -15.93
CA LYS A 69 -1.26 -3.28 -14.92
C LYS A 69 -0.84 -4.20 -13.78
N ILE A 70 -0.97 -3.68 -12.56
CA ILE A 70 -0.68 -4.46 -11.34
C ILE A 70 -2.00 -5.01 -10.85
N TYR A 71 -2.04 -6.32 -10.70
CA TYR A 71 -3.21 -7.01 -10.21
C TYR A 71 -2.91 -7.67 -8.88
N LEU A 72 -3.85 -7.53 -7.95
CA LEU A 72 -3.90 -8.30 -6.72
C LEU A 72 -5.21 -9.09 -6.74
N GLU A 73 -5.10 -10.41 -6.90
CA GLU A 73 -6.25 -11.26 -7.26
C GLU A 73 -6.95 -10.74 -8.54
N GLU A 74 -8.22 -10.34 -8.43
CA GLU A 74 -9.06 -9.80 -9.52
C GLU A 74 -9.11 -8.26 -9.53
N GLN A 75 -8.43 -7.60 -8.58
CA GLN A 75 -8.41 -6.15 -8.47
C GLN A 75 -7.26 -5.55 -9.27
N GLU A 76 -7.58 -4.71 -10.26
CA GLU A 76 -6.61 -3.83 -10.92
C GLU A 76 -6.28 -2.66 -9.99
N ILE A 77 -5.00 -2.50 -9.65
CA ILE A 77 -4.51 -1.40 -8.84
C ILE A 77 -3.81 -0.40 -9.75
N GLU A 78 -4.42 0.77 -9.89
CA GLU A 78 -3.81 1.85 -10.64
C GLU A 78 -2.69 2.49 -9.81
N CYS A 79 -1.48 2.50 -10.37
CA CYS A 79 -0.33 3.09 -9.71
C CYS A 79 0.37 4.06 -10.66
N TYR A 80 0.26 5.36 -10.36
CA TYR A 80 0.93 6.42 -11.12
C TYR A 80 2.35 6.74 -10.64
N GLY A 81 2.66 6.40 -9.38
CA GLY A 81 3.97 6.61 -8.79
C GLY A 81 4.82 5.34 -8.71
N LYS A 82 5.98 5.42 -8.04
CA LYS A 82 6.96 4.32 -8.05
C LYS A 82 6.58 3.10 -7.22
N TYR A 83 5.75 3.28 -6.19
CA TYR A 83 5.53 2.26 -5.17
C TYR A 83 4.04 2.02 -4.89
N LEU A 84 3.71 0.75 -4.60
CA LEU A 84 2.53 0.40 -3.83
C LEU A 84 2.94 -0.01 -2.42
N PHE A 85 2.19 0.48 -1.43
CA PHE A 85 2.41 0.21 -0.03
C PHE A 85 1.26 -0.62 0.53
N PHE A 86 1.59 -1.69 1.23
CA PHE A 86 0.65 -2.64 1.80
C PHE A 86 0.76 -2.60 3.33
N PHE A 87 -0.37 -2.38 3.97
CA PHE A 87 -0.52 -2.35 5.41
C PHE A 87 -1.62 -3.33 5.82
N GLN A 88 -1.65 -3.72 7.10
CA GLN A 88 -2.90 -4.19 7.67
C GLN A 88 -3.70 -3.02 8.23
N TYR A 89 -5.01 -3.19 8.32
CA TYR A 89 -5.86 -2.25 9.02
C TYR A 89 -6.96 -2.97 9.79
N HIS A 90 -7.55 -2.27 10.74
CA HIS A 90 -8.82 -2.67 11.34
C HIS A 90 -9.69 -1.45 11.55
N THR A 91 -11.00 -1.67 11.44
CA THR A 91 -12.00 -0.62 11.63
C THR A 91 -12.13 -0.31 13.13
N ILE A 92 -11.89 0.95 13.51
CA ILE A 92 -12.18 1.41 14.88
C ILE A 92 -13.65 1.78 15.00
N ASN A 93 -14.16 2.51 14.00
CA ASN A 93 -15.56 2.90 13.87
C ASN A 93 -15.89 3.18 12.39
N ASN A 94 -17.13 3.59 12.10
CA ASN A 94 -17.59 3.85 10.72
C ASN A 94 -16.86 5.01 9.99
N GLN A 95 -15.92 5.69 10.64
CA GLN A 95 -15.21 6.87 10.11
C GLN A 95 -13.69 6.79 10.27
N ALA A 96 -13.14 5.74 10.89
CA ALA A 96 -11.72 5.64 11.18
C ALA A 96 -11.18 4.22 11.04
N LEU A 97 -10.05 4.10 10.34
CA LEU A 97 -9.27 2.87 10.22
C LEU A 97 -7.96 3.04 10.98
N LEU A 98 -7.61 2.07 11.82
CA LEU A 98 -6.28 1.97 12.43
C LEU A 98 -5.40 1.11 11.54
N VAL A 99 -4.38 1.74 10.97
CA VAL A 99 -3.37 1.12 10.12
C VAL A 99 -2.27 0.55 11.00
N THR A 100 -2.02 -0.75 10.84
CA THR A 100 -1.11 -1.57 11.65
C THR A 100 -0.10 -2.32 10.78
N SER A 101 0.88 -2.95 11.43
CA SER A 101 1.92 -3.74 10.79
C SER A 101 1.34 -4.86 9.93
N LEU A 102 1.80 -4.93 8.68
CA LEU A 102 1.59 -6.08 7.81
C LEU A 102 2.34 -7.29 8.40
N ASN A 103 1.57 -8.26 8.89
CA ASN A 103 2.11 -9.52 9.40
C ASN A 103 2.68 -10.39 8.25
N LEU A 104 3.47 -11.39 8.62
CA LEU A 104 4.17 -12.23 7.64
C LEU A 104 3.19 -13.04 6.78
N GLN A 105 2.11 -13.56 7.36
CA GLN A 105 1.12 -14.36 6.64
C GLN A 105 0.46 -13.56 5.52
N ARG A 106 0.07 -12.31 5.79
CA ARG A 106 -0.51 -11.40 4.80
C ARG A 106 0.49 -10.99 3.74
N PHE A 107 1.75 -10.74 4.14
CA PHE A 107 2.82 -10.46 3.19
C PHE A 107 3.03 -11.60 2.19
N GLU A 108 3.13 -12.85 2.66
CA GLU A 108 3.27 -14.02 1.78
C GLU A 108 2.03 -14.24 0.90
N LYS A 109 0.83 -13.97 1.43
CA LYS A 109 -0.42 -14.01 0.65
C LYS A 109 -0.40 -12.99 -0.50
N ILE A 110 -0.01 -11.74 -0.24
CA ILE A 110 0.14 -10.72 -1.29
C ILE A 110 1.13 -11.21 -2.36
N LYS A 111 2.27 -11.73 -1.92
CA LYS A 111 3.31 -12.23 -2.81
C LYS A 111 2.82 -13.35 -3.73
N SER A 112 1.98 -14.26 -3.25
CA SER A 112 1.44 -15.35 -4.07
C SER A 112 0.30 -14.93 -5.00
N GLN A 113 -0.29 -13.75 -4.78
CA GLN A 113 -1.46 -13.24 -5.52
C GLN A 113 -1.12 -12.15 -6.52
N LEU A 114 0.04 -11.51 -6.38
CA LEU A 114 0.51 -10.49 -7.31
C LEU A 114 0.81 -11.11 -8.68
N TRP A 115 0.18 -10.56 -9.71
CA TRP A 115 0.49 -10.86 -11.09
C TRP A 115 0.46 -9.59 -11.94
N TYR A 116 1.06 -9.68 -13.12
CA TYR A 116 1.33 -8.52 -13.97
C TYR A 116 0.87 -8.83 -15.40
N GLY A 117 0.07 -7.92 -15.96
CA GLY A 117 -0.43 -7.98 -17.34
C GLY A 117 0.23 -6.96 -18.25
#